data_AF-Q21DQ3-F1
#
_entry.id   AF-Q21DQ3-F1
#
_cell.length_a   1.000
_cell.length_b   1.000
_cell.length_c   1.000
_cell.angle_alpha   90.00
_cell.angle_beta   90.00
_cell.angle_gamma   90.00
#
_symmetry.space_group_name_H-M   'P 1'
#
loop_
_entity.id
_entity.type
_entity.pdbx_description
1 polymer ?
#
loop_
_entity_poly.entity_id
_entity_poly.type
_entity_poly.pdbx_seq_one_letter_code
_entity_poly.pdbx_strand_id
1 'polypeptide(L)'
;MEQLIEIDRQIGEQTKDDWVIQPRGFPAFLEKTAPSLATFLSDSLYTEKAKRFENADSQAVEYQKRFKTRARDVSIAIFVSAAATALLTAMPLLTELSVPESIVSYMYLITGIIAALASGTAIYNSQMIGQLKLYDQWMTHRAKAEIARLSYFKEAAVHLVKEHANNPTTLMLYCSFFKRFQLDLQQNYYSGRSKQHESNLRKTAKLGAIAAVIIAISSGSSGLSGFGDATFTYLAALGTLGIALTALASRFESLNQDERNASRYKITAEALSKVAEKYSSVQKALAQGTNPAMLVQFVDAVHEQISLEHRQWTEDTADISTAFTELSATINKAEATAAQ
;
A
#
# COMPACT_ATOMS: atom_id res chain seq x y z
N MET A 1 15.70 18.09 -29.10
CA MET A 1 15.18 16.71 -28.87
C MET A 1 16.32 15.78 -28.48
N GLU A 2 17.41 15.77 -29.25
CA GLU A 2 18.63 14.99 -28.94
C GLU A 2 19.23 15.28 -27.55
N GLN A 3 19.32 16.55 -27.14
CA GLN A 3 19.75 16.93 -25.78
C GLN A 3 18.85 16.36 -24.68
N LEU A 4 17.53 16.26 -24.89
CA LEU A 4 16.60 15.72 -23.89
C LEU A 4 16.81 14.23 -23.68
N ILE A 5 17.03 13.50 -24.79
CA ILE A 5 17.33 12.07 -24.78
C ILE A 5 18.65 11.81 -24.07
N GLU A 6 19.67 12.64 -24.31
CA GLU A 6 20.97 12.50 -23.66
C GLU A 6 20.89 12.75 -22.14
N ILE A 7 20.08 13.73 -21.71
CA ILE A 7 19.84 13.99 -20.28
C ILE A 7 19.19 12.78 -19.59
N ASP A 8 18.17 12.17 -20.22
CA ASP A 8 17.55 10.95 -19.69
C ASP A 8 18.55 9.79 -19.65
N ARG A 9 19.42 9.67 -20.66
CA ARG A 9 20.47 8.64 -20.72
C ARG A 9 21.51 8.81 -19.60
N GLN A 10 21.83 10.03 -19.21
CA GLN A 10 22.76 10.33 -18.11
C GLN A 10 22.20 9.89 -16.75
N ILE A 11 20.89 10.00 -16.54
CA ILE A 11 20.25 9.45 -15.33
C ILE A 11 20.14 7.93 -15.41
N GLY A 12 20.00 7.38 -16.63
CA GLY A 12 19.91 5.95 -16.90
C GLY A 12 18.49 5.40 -16.85
N GLU A 13 18.31 4.18 -17.33
CA GLU A 13 17.00 3.53 -17.43
C GLU A 13 16.54 2.91 -16.10
N GLN A 14 15.23 2.79 -15.94
CA GLN A 14 14.62 2.16 -14.77
C GLN A 14 15.06 0.70 -14.63
N THR A 15 15.52 0.31 -13.44
CA THR A 15 15.91 -1.07 -13.14
C THR A 15 14.90 -1.78 -12.24
N LYS A 16 15.05 -3.11 -12.11
CA LYS A 16 14.22 -3.92 -11.19
C LYS A 16 14.43 -3.58 -9.73
N ASP A 17 15.51 -2.90 -9.36
CA ASP A 17 15.84 -2.57 -7.97
C ASP A 17 15.44 -1.14 -7.59
N ASP A 18 15.02 -0.33 -8.58
CA ASP A 18 14.63 1.07 -8.35
C ASP A 18 13.51 1.21 -7.33
N TRP A 19 12.67 0.18 -7.11
CA TRP A 19 11.58 0.19 -6.12
C TRP A 19 12.06 0.42 -4.68
N VAL A 20 13.34 0.16 -4.37
CA VAL A 20 13.95 0.51 -3.08
C VAL A 20 14.61 1.88 -3.20
N ILE A 21 13.92 2.92 -2.76
CA ILE A 21 14.49 4.28 -2.75
C ILE A 21 15.50 4.36 -1.61
N GLN A 22 16.80 4.46 -1.94
CA GLN A 22 17.89 4.65 -0.98
C GLN A 22 18.67 5.91 -1.32
N PRO A 23 18.22 7.10 -0.88
CA PRO A 23 18.79 8.34 -1.40
C PRO A 23 20.25 8.56 -1.03
N ARG A 24 20.77 7.90 0.01
CA ARG A 24 22.21 7.92 0.31
C ARG A 24 23.07 7.30 -0.81
N GLY A 25 22.49 6.42 -1.63
CA GLY A 25 23.18 5.80 -2.76
C GLY A 25 23.17 6.65 -4.04
N PHE A 26 22.29 7.65 -4.14
CA PHE A 26 22.11 8.43 -5.38
C PHE A 26 23.35 9.20 -5.82
N PRO A 27 24.12 9.86 -4.94
CA PRO A 27 25.32 10.57 -5.38
C PRO A 27 26.36 9.65 -6.02
N ALA A 28 26.64 8.50 -5.39
CA ALA A 28 27.56 7.51 -5.94
C ALA A 28 27.07 6.91 -7.26
N PHE A 29 25.75 6.71 -7.39
CA PHE A 29 25.13 6.25 -8.63
C PHE A 29 25.31 7.26 -9.78
N LEU A 30 25.21 8.55 -9.49
CA LEU A 30 25.26 9.63 -10.50
C LEU A 30 26.67 10.17 -10.78
N GLU A 31 27.67 9.82 -9.98
CA GLU A 31 29.02 10.42 -10.00
C GLU A 31 29.65 10.45 -11.41
N LYS A 32 29.49 9.37 -12.17
CA LYS A 32 30.11 9.23 -13.50
C LYS A 32 29.29 9.85 -14.62
N THR A 33 27.97 9.90 -14.49
CA THR A 33 27.06 10.22 -15.60
C THR A 33 26.39 11.58 -15.45
N ALA A 34 26.18 12.06 -14.22
CA ALA A 34 25.60 13.36 -13.90
C ALA A 34 26.35 14.00 -12.70
N PRO A 35 27.65 14.31 -12.84
CA PRO A 35 28.51 14.73 -11.72
C PRO A 35 28.06 16.02 -11.02
N SER A 36 27.45 16.97 -11.74
CA SER A 36 26.91 18.19 -11.14
C SER A 36 25.78 17.88 -10.15
N LEU A 37 24.87 16.99 -10.55
CA LEU A 37 23.78 16.55 -9.69
C LEU A 37 24.27 15.66 -8.55
N ALA A 38 25.23 14.78 -8.80
CA ALA A 38 25.87 13.97 -7.77
C ALA A 38 26.51 14.85 -6.67
N THR A 39 27.24 15.89 -7.08
CA THR A 39 27.87 16.84 -6.17
C THR A 39 26.82 17.57 -5.33
N PHE A 40 25.74 18.05 -5.96
CA PHE A 40 24.64 18.70 -5.26
C PHE A 40 23.98 17.77 -4.22
N LEU A 41 23.65 16.54 -4.59
CA LEU A 41 23.02 15.57 -3.68
C LEU A 41 23.98 15.03 -2.60
N SER A 42 25.29 15.23 -2.78
CA SER A 42 26.30 14.91 -1.76
C SER A 42 26.40 15.95 -0.65
N ASP A 43 25.71 17.10 -0.78
CA ASP A 43 25.69 18.11 0.27
C ASP A 43 25.20 17.52 1.60
N SER A 44 25.78 18.02 2.70
CA SER A 44 25.46 17.57 4.07
C SER A 44 23.95 17.64 4.37
N LEU A 45 23.24 18.63 3.83
CA LEU A 45 21.80 18.80 3.96
C LEU A 45 21.04 17.60 3.38
N TYR A 46 21.35 17.21 2.14
CA TYR A 46 20.65 16.11 1.46
C TYR A 46 21.07 14.75 1.99
N THR A 47 22.32 14.61 2.44
CA THR A 47 22.77 13.41 3.15
C THR A 47 21.97 13.18 4.43
N GLU A 48 21.76 14.22 5.24
CA GLU A 48 20.96 14.11 6.47
C GLU A 48 19.46 13.91 6.18
N LYS A 49 18.91 14.55 5.13
CA LYS A 49 17.52 14.28 4.68
C LYS A 49 17.34 12.84 4.20
N ALA A 50 18.26 12.33 3.40
CA ALA A 50 18.28 10.94 2.94
C ALA A 50 18.27 9.97 4.12
N LYS A 51 19.15 10.19 5.10
CA LYS A 51 19.21 9.40 6.34
C LYS A 51 17.91 9.45 7.14
N ARG A 52 17.27 10.61 7.27
CA ARG A 52 15.97 10.75 7.94
C ARG A 52 14.89 9.94 7.24
N PHE A 53 14.82 10.02 5.91
CA PHE A 53 13.88 9.25 5.12
C PHE A 53 14.10 7.74 5.30
N GLU A 54 15.31 7.24 5.06
CA GLU A 54 15.60 5.81 5.15
C GLU A 54 15.36 5.24 6.55
N ASN A 55 15.68 6.00 7.60
CA ASN A 55 15.38 5.59 8.97
C ASN A 55 13.86 5.52 9.21
N ALA A 56 13.11 6.54 8.81
CA ALA A 56 11.66 6.55 8.95
C ALA A 56 10.98 5.42 8.15
N ASP A 57 11.47 5.14 6.94
CA ASP A 57 10.97 4.04 6.10
C ASP A 57 11.23 2.67 6.75
N SER A 58 12.45 2.45 7.27
CA SER A 58 12.78 1.22 7.98
C SER A 58 11.87 0.95 9.18
N GLN A 59 11.54 2.00 9.95
CA GLN A 59 10.60 1.92 11.07
C GLN A 59 9.17 1.64 10.58
N ALA A 60 8.74 2.27 9.49
CA ALA A 60 7.42 2.04 8.91
C ALA A 60 7.25 0.58 8.47
N VAL A 61 8.27 0.00 7.84
CA VAL A 61 8.29 -1.41 7.42
C VAL A 61 8.28 -2.36 8.63
N GLU A 62 9.03 -2.03 9.69
CA GLU A 62 9.04 -2.84 10.91
C GLU A 62 7.65 -2.87 11.58
N TYR A 63 7.03 -1.70 11.79
CA TYR A 63 5.69 -1.63 12.38
C TYR A 63 4.62 -2.27 11.49
N GLN A 64 4.74 -2.13 10.16
CA GLN A 64 3.89 -2.85 9.22
C GLN A 64 3.95 -4.36 9.45
N LYS A 65 5.17 -4.92 9.52
CA LYS A 65 5.39 -6.35 9.73
C LYS A 65 4.78 -6.80 11.06
N ARG A 66 5.06 -6.08 12.14
CA ARG A 66 4.52 -6.37 13.48
C ARG A 66 2.98 -6.38 13.47
N PHE A 67 2.35 -5.34 12.92
CA PHE A 67 0.89 -5.27 12.81
C PHE A 67 0.32 -6.41 11.95
N LYS A 68 0.82 -6.58 10.71
CA LYS A 68 0.27 -7.56 9.76
C LYS A 68 0.41 -9.01 10.24
N THR A 69 1.54 -9.36 10.85
CA THR A 69 1.72 -10.70 11.43
C THR A 69 0.68 -10.94 12.52
N ARG A 70 0.55 -10.02 13.48
CA ARG A 70 -0.42 -10.15 14.58
C ARG A 70 -1.86 -10.17 14.09
N ALA A 71 -2.22 -9.30 13.14
CA ALA A 71 -3.56 -9.23 12.57
C ALA A 71 -3.93 -10.52 11.82
N ARG A 72 -2.97 -11.10 11.08
CA ARG A 72 -3.14 -12.40 10.43
C ARG A 72 -3.36 -13.50 11.47
N ASP A 73 -2.54 -13.53 12.52
CA ASP A 73 -2.62 -14.56 13.56
C ASP A 73 -3.97 -14.47 14.31
N VAL A 74 -4.50 -13.26 14.57
CA VAL A 74 -5.88 -13.06 15.08
C VAL A 74 -6.91 -13.70 14.16
N SER A 75 -6.86 -13.38 12.86
CA SER A 75 -7.85 -13.86 11.89
C SER A 75 -7.84 -15.39 11.77
N ILE A 76 -6.65 -16.00 11.70
CA ILE A 76 -6.50 -17.46 11.66
C ILE A 76 -7.00 -18.07 12.96
N ALA A 77 -6.63 -17.52 14.12
CA ALA A 77 -7.01 -18.05 15.42
C ALA A 77 -8.53 -17.98 15.66
N ILE A 78 -9.20 -16.89 15.25
CA ILE A 78 -10.67 -16.79 15.29
C ILE A 78 -11.30 -17.89 14.43
N PHE A 79 -10.80 -18.07 13.21
CA PHE A 79 -11.31 -19.11 12.31
C PHE A 79 -11.12 -20.51 12.89
N VAL A 80 -9.91 -20.84 13.36
CA VAL A 80 -9.61 -22.15 13.96
C VAL A 80 -10.47 -22.40 15.19
N SER A 81 -10.64 -21.39 16.04
CA SER A 81 -11.52 -21.52 17.21
C SER A 81 -12.96 -21.78 16.81
N ALA A 82 -13.50 -21.06 15.83
CA ALA A 82 -14.87 -21.26 15.37
C ALA A 82 -15.06 -22.62 14.67
N ALA A 83 -14.08 -23.08 13.91
CA ALA A 83 -14.08 -24.41 13.30
C ALA A 83 -14.02 -25.52 14.34
N ALA A 84 -13.17 -25.38 15.36
CA ALA A 84 -13.11 -26.31 16.48
C ALA A 84 -14.43 -26.35 17.26
N THR A 85 -15.05 -25.20 17.53
CA THR A 85 -16.38 -25.14 18.15
C THR A 85 -17.46 -25.82 17.29
N ALA A 86 -17.45 -25.60 15.97
CA ALA A 86 -18.38 -26.29 15.06
C ALA A 86 -18.21 -27.81 15.11
N LEU A 87 -16.96 -28.29 15.14
CA LEU A 87 -16.64 -29.71 15.28
C LEU A 87 -17.12 -30.26 16.62
N LEU A 88 -16.91 -29.55 17.73
CA LEU A 88 -17.40 -29.96 19.06
C LEU A 88 -18.93 -30.13 19.07
N THR A 89 -19.67 -29.23 18.43
CA THR A 89 -21.13 -29.32 18.31
C THR A 89 -21.57 -30.51 17.44
N ALA A 90 -20.76 -30.90 16.45
CA ALA A 90 -21.04 -32.03 15.57
C ALA A 90 -20.61 -33.39 16.13
N MET A 91 -19.82 -33.45 17.21
CA MET A 91 -19.32 -34.71 17.78
C MET A 91 -20.39 -35.75 18.15
N PRO A 92 -21.60 -35.40 18.64
CA PRO A 92 -22.66 -36.39 18.90
C PRO A 92 -23.06 -37.22 17.66
N LEU A 93 -22.84 -36.70 16.45
CA LEU A 93 -23.05 -37.47 15.22
C LEU A 93 -22.13 -38.69 15.13
N LEU A 94 -20.89 -38.56 15.62
CA LEU A 94 -19.91 -39.65 15.53
C LEU A 94 -20.34 -40.82 16.40
N THR A 95 -20.93 -40.55 17.57
CA THR A 95 -21.51 -41.60 18.41
C THR A 95 -22.68 -42.31 17.72
N GLU A 96 -23.53 -41.58 16.98
CA GLU A 96 -24.61 -42.20 16.19
C GLU A 96 -24.09 -43.03 15.02
N LEU A 97 -22.97 -42.62 14.41
CA LEU A 97 -22.26 -43.39 13.38
C LEU A 97 -21.43 -44.54 13.95
N SER A 98 -21.70 -44.96 15.19
CA SER A 98 -21.04 -46.09 15.86
C SER A 98 -19.52 -45.92 16.04
N VAL A 99 -19.02 -44.69 16.07
CA VAL A 99 -17.63 -44.43 16.47
C VAL A 99 -17.50 -44.73 17.97
N PRO A 100 -16.48 -45.50 18.41
CA PRO A 100 -16.28 -45.83 19.82
C PRO A 100 -16.25 -44.59 20.73
N GLU A 101 -16.96 -44.64 21.86
CA GLU A 101 -17.06 -43.53 22.82
C GLU A 101 -15.70 -43.05 23.34
N SER A 102 -14.73 -43.97 23.48
CA SER A 102 -13.36 -43.63 23.88
C SER A 102 -12.69 -42.71 22.85
N ILE A 103 -12.87 -42.99 21.55
CA ILE A 103 -12.34 -42.17 20.46
C ILE A 103 -13.03 -40.80 20.46
N VAL A 104 -14.37 -40.77 20.56
CA VAL A 104 -15.12 -39.50 20.60
C VAL A 104 -14.71 -38.64 21.81
N SER A 105 -14.48 -39.26 22.97
CA SER A 105 -13.99 -38.56 24.17
C SER A 105 -12.61 -37.92 23.96
N TYR A 106 -11.67 -38.61 23.31
CA TYR A 106 -10.38 -38.03 22.93
C TYR A 106 -10.54 -36.89 21.91
N MET A 107 -11.47 -37.02 20.95
CA MET A 107 -11.74 -35.96 19.99
C MET A 107 -12.32 -34.71 20.65
N TYR A 108 -13.23 -34.85 21.63
CA TYR A 108 -13.71 -33.75 22.46
C TYR A 108 -12.55 -33.05 23.18
N LEU A 109 -11.68 -33.81 23.83
CA LEU A 109 -10.53 -33.25 24.56
C LEU A 109 -9.59 -32.48 23.63
N ILE A 110 -9.16 -33.09 22.52
CA ILE A 110 -8.22 -32.48 21.57
C ILE A 110 -8.84 -31.23 20.94
N THR A 111 -10.09 -31.31 20.48
CA THR A 111 -10.76 -30.17 19.83
C THR A 111 -11.02 -29.05 20.83
N GLY A 112 -11.34 -29.38 22.09
CA GLY A 112 -11.47 -28.41 23.17
C GLY A 112 -10.17 -27.67 23.47
N ILE A 113 -9.03 -28.40 23.52
CA ILE A 113 -7.70 -27.79 23.67
C ILE A 113 -7.39 -26.86 22.49
N ILE A 114 -7.66 -27.28 21.25
CA ILE A 114 -7.44 -26.45 20.06
C ILE A 114 -8.29 -25.17 20.13
N ALA A 115 -9.58 -25.29 20.47
CA ALA A 115 -10.47 -24.13 20.60
C ALA A 115 -9.98 -23.15 21.67
N ALA A 116 -9.57 -23.65 22.84
CA ALA A 116 -9.05 -22.84 23.93
C ALA A 116 -7.75 -22.10 23.55
N LEU A 117 -6.79 -22.81 22.94
CA LEU A 117 -5.52 -22.22 22.52
C LEU A 117 -5.71 -21.19 21.39
N ALA A 118 -6.58 -21.48 20.44
CA ALA A 118 -6.91 -20.57 19.34
C ALA A 118 -7.61 -19.30 19.88
N SER A 119 -8.63 -19.45 20.73
CA SER A 119 -9.28 -18.32 21.40
C SER A 119 -8.30 -17.47 22.21
N GLY A 120 -7.43 -18.10 23.02
CA GLY A 120 -6.40 -17.40 23.78
C GLY A 120 -5.43 -16.63 22.88
N THR A 121 -5.02 -17.21 21.77
CA THR A 121 -4.15 -16.57 20.76
C THR A 121 -4.84 -15.37 20.11
N ALA A 122 -6.13 -15.50 19.75
CA ALA A 122 -6.90 -14.40 19.18
C ALA A 122 -7.03 -13.23 20.16
N ILE A 123 -7.38 -13.51 21.42
CA ILE A 123 -7.51 -12.49 22.48
C ILE A 123 -6.16 -11.81 22.72
N TYR A 124 -5.11 -12.58 22.95
CA TYR A 124 -3.76 -12.04 23.22
C TYR A 124 -3.31 -11.12 22.09
N ASN A 125 -3.37 -11.57 20.83
CA ASN A 125 -2.92 -10.75 19.70
C ASN A 125 -3.82 -9.54 19.46
N SER A 126 -5.14 -9.65 19.66
CA SER A 126 -6.06 -8.50 19.57
C SER A 126 -5.76 -7.46 20.64
N GLN A 127 -5.50 -7.88 21.88
CA GLN A 127 -5.10 -6.99 22.97
C GLN A 127 -3.75 -6.32 22.68
N MET A 128 -2.76 -7.06 22.16
CA MET A 128 -1.47 -6.48 21.79
C MET A 128 -1.59 -5.45 20.66
N ILE A 129 -2.42 -5.69 19.64
CA ILE A 129 -2.69 -4.71 18.57
C ILE A 129 -3.30 -3.43 19.16
N GLY A 130 -4.31 -3.55 20.01
CA GLY A 130 -5.02 -2.42 20.59
C GLY A 130 -4.19 -1.63 21.62
N GLN A 131 -3.59 -2.32 22.59
CA GLN A 131 -2.84 -1.69 23.68
C GLN A 131 -1.55 -1.03 23.19
N LEU A 132 -0.81 -1.67 22.29
CA LEU A 132 0.40 -1.09 21.69
C LEU A 132 0.09 -0.15 20.52
N LYS A 133 -1.20 0.01 20.17
CA LYS A 133 -1.67 0.81 19.03
C LYS A 133 -0.88 0.52 17.75
N LEU A 134 -0.65 -0.76 17.44
CA LEU A 134 0.29 -1.17 16.39
C LEU A 134 -0.09 -0.63 15.00
N TYR A 135 -1.39 -0.50 14.73
CA TYR A 135 -1.88 0.10 13.49
C TYR A 135 -1.54 1.59 13.41
N ASP A 136 -1.84 2.35 14.47
CA ASP A 136 -1.56 3.79 14.53
C ASP A 136 -0.05 4.03 14.40
N GLN A 137 0.78 3.26 15.12
CA GLN A 137 2.24 3.33 15.01
C GLN A 137 2.70 3.08 13.57
N TRP A 138 2.18 2.04 12.91
CA TRP A 138 2.50 1.77 11.52
C TRP A 138 2.10 2.95 10.61
N MET A 139 0.88 3.45 10.72
CA MET A 139 0.40 4.53 9.87
C MET A 139 1.14 5.86 10.11
N THR A 140 1.44 6.20 11.36
CA THR A 140 2.24 7.38 11.71
C THR A 140 3.67 7.28 11.18
N HIS A 141 4.35 6.15 11.35
CA HIS A 141 5.71 5.98 10.83
C HIS A 141 5.74 5.98 9.30
N ARG A 142 4.74 5.38 8.65
CA ARG A 142 4.59 5.45 7.20
C ARG A 142 4.39 6.88 6.71
N ALA A 143 3.55 7.67 7.37
CA ALA A 143 3.34 9.07 7.03
C ALA A 143 4.63 9.90 7.23
N LYS A 144 5.39 9.65 8.30
CA LYS A 144 6.70 10.30 8.52
C LYS A 144 7.71 9.96 7.43
N ALA A 145 7.79 8.70 7.03
CA ALA A 145 8.64 8.27 5.92
C ALA A 145 8.27 8.98 4.63
N GLU A 146 6.97 9.06 4.34
CA GLU A 146 6.48 9.74 3.16
C GLU A 146 6.79 11.25 3.19
N ILE A 147 6.50 11.94 4.29
CA ILE A 147 6.84 13.37 4.44
C ILE A 147 8.33 13.59 4.22
N ALA A 148 9.19 12.76 4.80
CA ALA A 148 10.63 12.86 4.64
C ALA A 148 11.05 12.65 3.17
N ARG A 149 10.43 11.70 2.47
CA ARG A 149 10.65 11.47 1.03
C ARG A 149 10.22 12.67 0.18
N LEU A 150 9.02 13.19 0.40
CA LEU A 150 8.50 14.35 -0.32
C LEU A 150 9.36 15.59 -0.06
N SER A 151 9.76 15.83 1.20
CA SER A 151 10.66 16.91 1.58
C SER A 151 12.03 16.79 0.89
N TYR A 152 12.61 15.59 0.83
CA TYR A 152 13.90 15.34 0.16
C TYR A 152 13.87 15.84 -1.29
N PHE A 153 12.88 15.41 -2.08
CA PHE A 153 12.79 15.80 -3.49
C PHE A 153 12.30 17.24 -3.69
N LYS A 154 11.36 17.73 -2.87
CA LYS A 154 10.83 19.08 -3.02
C LYS A 154 11.87 20.14 -2.70
N GLU A 155 12.57 20.00 -1.58
CA GLU A 155 13.56 21.00 -1.17
C GLU A 155 14.78 20.99 -2.09
N ALA A 156 15.18 19.82 -2.61
CA ALA A 156 16.19 19.72 -3.66
C ALA A 156 15.79 20.51 -4.92
N ALA A 157 14.55 20.39 -5.39
CA ALA A 157 14.05 21.15 -6.52
C ALA A 157 14.09 22.67 -6.26
N VAL A 158 13.61 23.10 -5.09
CA VAL A 158 13.56 24.52 -4.70
C VAL A 158 14.96 25.12 -4.62
N HIS A 159 15.92 24.42 -3.98
CA HIS A 159 17.29 24.90 -3.86
C HIS A 159 18.01 24.94 -5.21
N LEU A 160 17.83 23.91 -6.06
CA LEU A 160 18.39 23.93 -7.42
C LEU A 160 17.86 25.11 -8.24
N VAL A 161 16.56 25.39 -8.18
CA VAL A 161 15.99 26.55 -8.89
C VAL A 161 16.58 27.85 -8.35
N LYS A 162 16.79 27.97 -7.04
CA LYS A 162 17.35 29.18 -6.42
C LYS A 162 18.83 29.40 -6.76
N GLU A 163 19.64 28.36 -6.73
CA GLU A 163 21.10 28.44 -6.87
C GLU A 163 21.57 28.28 -8.32
N HIS A 164 20.78 27.57 -9.14
CA HIS A 164 21.13 27.17 -10.50
C HIS A 164 20.06 27.58 -11.53
N ALA A 165 19.30 28.65 -11.27
CA ALA A 165 18.32 29.21 -12.21
C ALA A 165 18.89 29.41 -13.63
N ASN A 166 20.17 29.82 -13.72
CA ASN A 166 20.87 30.09 -14.97
C ASN A 166 21.63 28.87 -15.53
N ASN A 167 21.46 27.68 -14.96
CA ASN A 167 22.06 26.44 -15.44
C ASN A 167 20.97 25.43 -15.84
N PRO A 168 20.39 25.57 -17.06
CA PRO A 168 19.34 24.70 -17.56
C PRO A 168 19.68 23.21 -17.46
N THR A 169 20.91 22.83 -17.79
CA THR A 169 21.36 21.43 -17.78
C THR A 169 21.17 20.76 -16.42
N THR A 170 21.53 21.44 -15.32
CA THR A 170 21.40 20.85 -13.98
C THR A 170 19.94 20.71 -13.55
N LEU A 171 19.09 21.68 -13.91
CA LEU A 171 17.65 21.60 -13.65
C LEU A 171 17.00 20.47 -14.44
N MET A 172 17.39 20.27 -15.70
CA MET A 172 16.93 19.18 -16.56
C MET A 172 17.38 17.81 -16.04
N LEU A 173 18.64 17.68 -15.61
CA LEU A 173 19.15 16.46 -14.98
C LEU A 173 18.33 16.10 -13.74
N TYR A 174 18.04 17.08 -12.87
CA TYR A 174 17.21 16.84 -11.71
C TYR A 174 15.77 16.49 -12.08
N CYS A 175 15.20 17.12 -13.11
CA CYS A 175 13.86 16.79 -13.60
C CYS A 175 13.79 15.32 -14.08
N SER A 176 14.77 14.83 -14.83
CA SER A 176 14.89 13.43 -15.24
C SER A 176 15.09 12.49 -14.07
N PHE A 177 15.95 12.87 -13.12
CA PHE A 177 16.19 12.12 -11.88
C PHE A 177 14.90 11.97 -11.06
N PHE A 178 14.17 13.07 -10.86
CA PHE A 178 12.89 13.09 -10.18
C PHE A 178 11.85 12.23 -10.91
N LYS A 179 11.76 12.35 -12.24
CA LYS A 179 10.87 11.49 -13.03
C LYS A 179 11.14 10.01 -12.74
N ARG A 180 12.38 9.56 -12.84
CA ARG A 180 12.72 8.15 -12.65
C ARG A 180 12.44 7.65 -11.22
N PHE A 181 12.99 8.34 -10.23
CA PHE A 181 12.99 7.84 -8.84
C PHE A 181 11.75 8.25 -8.03
N GLN A 182 10.93 9.16 -8.54
CA GLN A 182 9.68 9.56 -7.91
C GLN A 182 8.48 9.22 -8.78
N LEU A 183 8.37 9.78 -9.98
CA LEU A 183 7.15 9.66 -10.79
C LEU A 183 6.94 8.24 -11.32
N ASP A 184 7.89 7.73 -12.11
CA ASP A 184 7.79 6.42 -12.78
C ASP A 184 7.69 5.29 -11.75
N LEU A 185 8.45 5.40 -10.65
CA LEU A 185 8.41 4.46 -9.53
C LEU A 185 7.02 4.43 -8.88
N GLN A 186 6.44 5.60 -8.57
CA GLN A 186 5.13 5.67 -7.93
C GLN A 186 4.01 5.22 -8.88
N GLN A 187 4.09 5.53 -10.16
CA GLN A 187 3.17 5.00 -11.16
C GLN A 187 3.17 3.48 -11.19
N ASN A 188 4.35 2.86 -11.23
CA ASN A 188 4.48 1.41 -11.22
C ASN A 188 3.98 0.80 -9.91
N TYR A 189 4.31 1.42 -8.77
CA TYR A 189 3.83 1.00 -7.46
C TYR A 189 2.30 1.02 -7.40
N TYR A 190 1.66 2.15 -7.69
CA TYR A 190 0.20 2.28 -7.59
C TYR A 190 -0.54 1.39 -8.62
N SER A 191 -0.04 1.30 -9.85
CA SER A 191 -0.60 0.40 -10.88
C SER A 191 -0.49 -1.08 -10.47
N GLY A 192 0.68 -1.50 -9.99
CA GLY A 192 0.91 -2.88 -9.54
C GLY A 192 0.10 -3.23 -8.30
N ARG A 193 0.08 -2.33 -7.30
CA ARG A 193 -0.68 -2.53 -6.06
C ARG A 193 -2.18 -2.54 -6.29
N SER A 194 -2.70 -1.73 -7.21
CA SER A 194 -4.12 -1.77 -7.60
C SER A 194 -4.51 -3.17 -8.09
N LYS A 195 -3.76 -3.72 -9.07
CA LYS A 195 -3.99 -5.08 -9.60
C LYS A 195 -3.88 -6.16 -8.51
N GLN A 196 -2.92 -6.00 -7.60
CA GLN A 196 -2.76 -6.94 -6.48
C GLN A 196 -3.97 -6.92 -5.55
N HIS A 197 -4.47 -5.74 -5.21
CA HIS A 197 -5.67 -5.58 -4.39
C HIS A 197 -6.91 -6.12 -5.11
N GLU A 198 -7.10 -5.88 -6.41
CA GLU A 198 -8.18 -6.49 -7.19
C GLU A 198 -8.12 -8.03 -7.17
N SER A 199 -6.91 -8.60 -7.33
CA SER A 199 -6.71 -10.05 -7.25
C SER A 199 -7.06 -10.61 -5.88
N ASN A 200 -6.66 -9.92 -4.81
CA ASN A 200 -6.95 -10.34 -3.44
C ASN A 200 -8.43 -10.20 -3.11
N LEU A 201 -9.09 -9.12 -3.54
CA LEU A 201 -10.53 -8.94 -3.41
C LEU A 201 -11.28 -10.11 -4.03
N ARG A 202 -10.90 -10.55 -5.24
CA ARG A 202 -11.52 -11.72 -5.89
C ARG A 202 -11.37 -13.00 -5.06
N LYS A 203 -10.21 -13.21 -4.41
CA LYS A 203 -9.99 -14.37 -3.53
C LYS A 203 -10.86 -14.28 -2.29
N THR A 204 -10.92 -13.11 -1.64
CA THR A 204 -11.75 -12.87 -0.45
C THR A 204 -13.24 -13.00 -0.77
N ALA A 205 -13.70 -12.47 -1.91
CA ALA A 205 -15.07 -12.61 -2.39
C ALA A 205 -15.43 -14.07 -2.69
N LYS A 206 -14.54 -14.83 -3.32
CA LYS A 206 -14.74 -16.28 -3.54
C LYS A 206 -14.87 -17.04 -2.24
N LEU A 207 -14.05 -16.71 -1.23
CA LEU A 207 -14.15 -17.29 0.11
C LEU A 207 -15.52 -16.98 0.74
N GLY A 208 -15.97 -15.72 0.67
CA GLY A 208 -17.30 -15.31 1.15
C GLY A 208 -18.45 -15.99 0.41
N ALA A 209 -18.35 -16.18 -0.90
CA ALA A 209 -19.36 -16.88 -1.70
C ALA A 209 -19.47 -18.37 -1.31
N ILE A 210 -18.33 -19.05 -1.13
CA ILE A 210 -18.31 -20.44 -0.64
C ILE A 210 -18.96 -20.53 0.75
N ALA A 211 -18.61 -19.58 1.63
CA ALA A 211 -19.20 -19.50 2.96
C ALA A 211 -20.72 -19.33 2.93
N ALA A 212 -21.23 -18.45 2.06
CA ALA A 212 -22.66 -18.22 1.88
C ALA A 212 -23.40 -19.49 1.39
N VAL A 213 -22.81 -20.25 0.47
CA VAL A 213 -23.38 -21.53 0.02
C VAL A 213 -23.48 -22.53 1.17
N ILE A 214 -22.43 -22.64 2.01
CA ILE A 214 -22.43 -23.53 3.18
C ILE A 214 -23.54 -23.11 4.16
N ILE A 215 -23.67 -21.81 4.44
CA ILE A 215 -24.73 -21.28 5.31
C ILE A 215 -26.12 -21.59 4.74
N ALA A 216 -26.32 -21.42 3.42
CA ALA A 216 -27.60 -21.68 2.77
C ALA A 216 -28.01 -23.16 2.86
N ILE A 217 -27.09 -24.08 2.56
CA ILE A 217 -27.32 -25.53 2.68
C ILE A 217 -27.65 -25.89 4.13
N SER A 218 -26.89 -25.36 5.07
CA SER A 218 -27.12 -25.55 6.51
C SER A 218 -28.49 -25.05 6.95
N SER A 219 -28.88 -23.84 6.53
CA SER A 219 -30.14 -23.22 6.93
C SER A 219 -31.34 -23.97 6.34
N GLY A 220 -31.24 -24.40 5.07
CA GLY A 220 -32.25 -25.24 4.44
C GLY A 220 -32.40 -26.59 5.15
N SER A 221 -31.30 -27.20 5.58
CA SER A 221 -31.31 -28.47 6.31
C SER A 221 -31.96 -28.33 7.70
N SER A 222 -31.69 -27.24 8.43
CA SER A 222 -32.38 -26.96 9.70
C SER A 222 -33.90 -26.83 9.55
N GLY A 223 -34.39 -26.35 8.40
CA GLY A 223 -35.82 -26.32 8.11
C GLY A 223 -36.39 -27.73 7.89
N LEU A 224 -35.63 -28.61 7.24
CA LEU A 224 -36.03 -29.98 6.94
C LEU A 224 -35.95 -30.92 8.15
N SER A 225 -35.09 -30.65 9.14
CA SER A 225 -35.02 -31.46 10.36
C SER A 225 -36.33 -31.43 11.16
N GLY A 226 -37.14 -30.37 11.02
CA GLY A 226 -38.49 -30.29 11.61
C GLY A 226 -39.51 -31.27 10.99
N PHE A 227 -39.20 -31.87 9.84
CA PHE A 227 -40.10 -32.78 9.10
C PHE A 227 -39.80 -34.28 9.33
N GLY A 228 -38.88 -34.62 10.26
CA GLY A 228 -38.81 -35.98 10.82
C GLY A 228 -37.52 -36.76 10.60
N ASP A 229 -36.49 -36.17 9.99
CA ASP A 229 -35.16 -36.79 9.90
C ASP A 229 -34.12 -35.97 10.68
N ALA A 230 -33.70 -36.50 11.82
CA ALA A 230 -32.70 -35.90 12.71
C ALA A 230 -31.35 -35.72 12.01
N THR A 231 -31.08 -36.46 10.93
CA THR A 231 -29.83 -36.40 10.16
C THR A 231 -29.59 -35.01 9.55
N PHE A 232 -30.65 -34.24 9.26
CA PHE A 232 -30.55 -32.87 8.76
C PHE A 232 -30.04 -31.87 9.82
N THR A 233 -30.18 -32.18 11.11
CA THR A 233 -29.64 -31.37 12.21
C THR A 233 -28.12 -31.31 12.17
N TYR A 234 -27.46 -32.32 11.60
CA TYR A 234 -26.00 -32.35 11.49
C TYR A 234 -25.46 -31.48 10.36
N LEU A 235 -26.21 -31.37 9.26
CA LEU A 235 -25.92 -30.40 8.21
C LEU A 235 -26.08 -28.96 8.72
N ALA A 236 -26.90 -28.74 9.75
CA ALA A 236 -27.00 -27.44 10.42
C ALA A 236 -25.69 -27.04 11.13
N ALA A 237 -24.90 -27.99 11.63
CA ALA A 237 -23.61 -27.70 12.27
C ALA A 237 -22.57 -27.15 11.27
N LEU A 238 -22.70 -27.47 9.97
CA LEU A 238 -21.87 -26.86 8.92
C LEU A 238 -22.13 -25.36 8.78
N GLY A 239 -23.30 -24.87 9.18
CA GLY A 239 -23.62 -23.44 9.21
C GLY A 239 -22.64 -22.65 10.08
N THR A 240 -22.18 -23.22 11.20
CA THR A 240 -21.17 -22.58 12.05
C THR A 240 -19.83 -22.41 11.32
N LEU A 241 -19.42 -23.38 10.50
CA LEU A 241 -18.24 -23.25 9.63
C LEU A 241 -18.45 -22.17 8.55
N GLY A 242 -19.63 -22.12 7.95
CA GLY A 242 -19.99 -21.08 6.99
C GLY A 242 -19.95 -19.68 7.61
N ILE A 243 -20.47 -19.51 8.83
CA ILE A 243 -20.39 -18.25 9.58
C ILE A 243 -18.93 -17.88 9.88
N ALA A 244 -18.11 -18.86 10.31
CA ALA A 244 -16.69 -18.65 10.58
C ALA A 244 -15.92 -18.20 9.33
N LEU A 245 -16.17 -18.82 8.19
CA LEU A 245 -15.57 -18.44 6.90
C LEU A 245 -16.01 -17.05 6.44
N THR A 246 -17.29 -16.71 6.64
CA THR A 246 -17.81 -15.35 6.36
C THR A 246 -17.11 -14.31 7.23
N ALA A 247 -16.98 -14.57 8.53
CA ALA A 247 -16.27 -13.69 9.46
C ALA A 247 -14.79 -13.53 9.10
N LEU A 248 -14.13 -14.61 8.66
CA LEU A 248 -12.75 -14.58 8.18
C LEU A 248 -12.60 -13.73 6.91
N ALA A 249 -13.47 -13.93 5.92
CA ALA A 249 -13.48 -13.14 4.69
C ALA A 249 -13.71 -11.64 4.99
N SER A 250 -14.70 -11.33 5.84
CA SER A 250 -14.99 -9.97 6.28
C SER A 250 -13.81 -9.33 7.02
N ARG A 251 -13.12 -10.08 7.89
CA ARG A 251 -11.89 -9.65 8.56
C ARG A 251 -10.77 -9.34 7.57
N PHE A 252 -10.54 -10.20 6.57
CA PHE A 252 -9.53 -9.95 5.56
C PHE A 252 -9.85 -8.69 4.74
N GLU A 253 -11.11 -8.49 4.36
CA GLU A 253 -11.51 -7.25 3.67
C GLU A 253 -11.37 -6.03 4.58
N SER A 254 -11.75 -6.11 5.85
CA SER A 254 -11.59 -5.00 6.80
C SER A 254 -10.12 -4.62 7.03
N LEU A 255 -9.22 -5.62 7.08
CA LEU A 255 -7.79 -5.42 7.30
C LEU A 255 -7.07 -4.91 6.06
N ASN A 256 -7.39 -5.45 4.88
CA ASN A 256 -6.69 -5.10 3.65
C ASN A 256 -7.35 -3.96 2.90
N GLN A 257 -8.66 -3.73 3.11
CA GLN A 257 -9.52 -2.81 2.37
C GLN A 257 -9.28 -2.93 0.87
N ASP A 258 -9.26 -4.17 0.35
CA ASP A 258 -8.77 -4.49 -0.98
C ASP A 258 -9.61 -3.76 -2.05
N GLU A 259 -10.92 -3.65 -1.89
CA GLU A 259 -11.77 -2.90 -2.82
C GLU A 259 -11.43 -1.41 -2.85
N ARG A 260 -11.42 -0.78 -1.67
CA ARG A 260 -11.12 0.66 -1.52
C ARG A 260 -9.72 0.97 -2.04
N ASN A 261 -8.73 0.15 -1.71
CA ASN A 261 -7.34 0.37 -2.10
C ASN A 261 -7.11 0.10 -3.59
N ALA A 262 -7.76 -0.91 -4.18
CA ALA A 262 -7.72 -1.15 -5.63
C ALA A 262 -8.17 0.09 -6.41
N SER A 263 -9.34 0.62 -6.06
CA SER A 263 -9.92 1.80 -6.71
C SER A 263 -9.05 3.05 -6.52
N ARG A 264 -8.64 3.35 -5.28
CA ARG A 264 -7.81 4.52 -4.96
C ARG A 264 -6.47 4.48 -5.71
N TYR A 265 -5.78 3.35 -5.67
CA TYR A 265 -4.48 3.23 -6.32
C TYR A 265 -4.58 3.30 -7.84
N LYS A 266 -5.67 2.79 -8.43
CA LYS A 266 -5.94 2.98 -9.85
C LYS A 266 -6.08 4.45 -10.22
N ILE A 267 -6.90 5.20 -9.48
CA ILE A 267 -7.12 6.63 -9.71
C ILE A 267 -5.81 7.42 -9.56
N THR A 268 -5.02 7.14 -8.51
CA THR A 268 -3.72 7.79 -8.31
C THR A 268 -2.74 7.47 -9.45
N ALA A 269 -2.68 6.22 -9.90
CA ALA A 269 -1.83 5.84 -11.04
C ALA A 269 -2.25 6.58 -12.33
N GLU A 270 -3.55 6.67 -12.61
CA GLU A 270 -4.08 7.43 -13.75
C GLU A 270 -3.76 8.93 -13.66
N ALA A 271 -3.87 9.53 -12.46
CA ALA A 271 -3.52 10.93 -12.24
C ALA A 271 -2.02 11.17 -12.46
N LEU A 272 -1.16 10.29 -11.94
CA LEU A 272 0.29 10.37 -12.16
C LEU A 272 0.64 10.20 -13.65
N SER A 273 -0.06 9.33 -14.39
CA SER A 273 0.09 9.21 -15.85
C SER A 273 -0.18 10.53 -16.58
N LYS A 274 -1.24 11.26 -16.19
CA LYS A 274 -1.52 12.59 -16.77
C LYS A 274 -0.44 13.62 -16.45
N VAL A 275 0.19 13.53 -15.28
CA VAL A 275 1.35 14.38 -14.94
C VAL A 275 2.57 13.99 -15.79
N ALA A 276 2.80 12.70 -16.00
CA ALA A 276 3.90 12.21 -16.83
C ALA A 276 3.80 12.64 -18.30
N GLU A 277 2.59 12.77 -18.85
CA GLU A 277 2.38 13.33 -20.19
C GLU A 277 2.96 14.75 -20.34
N LYS A 278 3.04 15.52 -19.24
CA LYS A 278 3.58 16.89 -19.24
C LYS A 278 5.10 16.96 -19.15
N TYR A 279 5.77 15.85 -18.86
CA TYR A 279 7.22 15.79 -18.65
C TYR A 279 8.02 16.41 -19.81
N SER A 280 7.68 16.03 -21.05
CA SER A 280 8.37 16.53 -22.24
C SER A 280 8.24 18.05 -22.40
N SER A 281 7.09 18.62 -22.05
CA SER A 281 6.89 20.08 -22.08
C SER A 281 7.69 20.77 -20.96
N VAL A 282 7.75 20.18 -19.76
CA VAL A 282 8.57 20.69 -18.65
C VAL A 282 10.05 20.70 -19.02
N GLN A 283 10.59 19.60 -19.56
CA GLN A 283 11.98 19.52 -20.00
C GLN A 283 12.32 20.55 -21.09
N LYS A 284 11.42 20.79 -22.05
CA LYS A 284 11.60 21.83 -23.07
C LYS A 284 11.65 23.24 -22.46
N ALA A 285 10.74 23.54 -21.54
CA ALA A 285 10.69 24.85 -20.88
C ALA A 285 11.94 25.10 -20.01
N LEU A 286 12.43 24.07 -19.32
CA LEU A 286 13.68 24.14 -18.56
C LEU A 286 14.88 24.35 -19.48
N ALA A 287 14.95 23.63 -20.61
CA ALA A 287 16.02 23.79 -21.60
C ALA A 287 16.11 25.21 -22.18
N GLN A 288 14.97 25.88 -22.35
CA GLN A 288 14.90 27.27 -22.81
C GLN A 288 15.31 28.28 -21.73
N GLY A 289 15.36 27.88 -20.45
CA GLY A 289 15.73 28.75 -19.33
C GLY A 289 14.68 29.81 -18.97
N THR A 290 13.52 29.83 -19.62
CA THR A 290 12.52 30.90 -19.51
C THR A 290 11.74 30.86 -18.19
N ASN A 291 11.57 29.67 -17.60
CA ASN A 291 10.85 29.51 -16.34
C ASN A 291 11.39 28.34 -15.48
N PRO A 292 12.52 28.54 -14.78
CA PRO A 292 13.09 27.55 -13.86
C PRO A 292 12.11 27.05 -12.79
N ALA A 293 11.17 27.88 -12.35
CA ALA A 293 10.17 27.53 -11.34
C ALA A 293 9.22 26.40 -11.79
N MET A 294 9.14 26.12 -13.10
CA MET A 294 8.37 25.00 -13.63
C MET A 294 8.84 23.65 -13.09
N LEU A 295 10.12 23.52 -12.70
CA LEU A 295 10.62 22.31 -12.03
C LEU A 295 9.90 22.06 -10.71
N VAL A 296 9.76 23.10 -9.88
CA VAL A 296 9.10 22.99 -8.56
C VAL A 296 7.61 22.68 -8.75
N GLN A 297 6.95 23.32 -9.70
CA GLN A 297 5.54 23.05 -10.02
C GLN A 297 5.32 21.59 -10.48
N PHE A 298 6.23 21.05 -11.28
CA PHE A 298 6.18 19.65 -11.69
C PHE A 298 6.33 18.70 -10.50
N VAL A 299 7.29 18.98 -9.61
CA VAL A 299 7.49 18.21 -8.38
C VAL A 299 6.25 18.27 -7.47
N ASP A 300 5.67 19.45 -7.30
CA ASP A 300 4.47 19.66 -6.49
C ASP A 300 3.25 18.93 -7.06
N ALA A 301 3.05 18.94 -8.38
CA ALA A 301 1.95 18.20 -9.01
C ALA A 301 2.04 16.69 -8.81
N VAL A 302 3.26 16.12 -8.83
CA VAL A 302 3.48 14.69 -8.51
C VAL A 302 3.23 14.43 -7.02
N HIS A 303 3.79 15.26 -6.14
CA HIS A 303 3.67 15.10 -4.69
C HIS A 303 2.25 15.30 -4.18
N GLU A 304 1.46 16.17 -4.81
CA GLU A 304 0.03 16.34 -4.54
C GLU A 304 -0.70 14.99 -4.61
N GLN A 305 -0.51 14.24 -5.71
CA GLN A 305 -1.19 12.96 -5.91
C GLN A 305 -0.78 11.90 -4.90
N ILE A 306 0.51 11.88 -4.52
CA ILE A 306 1.05 10.90 -3.58
C ILE A 306 0.62 11.21 -2.13
N SER A 307 0.57 12.49 -1.77
CA SER A 307 0.24 12.92 -0.41
C SER A 307 -1.17 12.55 0.05
N LEU A 308 -2.12 12.37 -0.88
CA LEU A 308 -3.55 12.17 -0.59
C LEU A 308 -3.84 10.99 0.37
N GLU A 309 -3.05 9.92 0.32
CA GLU A 309 -3.21 8.75 1.21
C GLU A 309 -2.79 9.06 2.66
N HIS A 310 -1.85 10.00 2.83
CA HIS A 310 -1.16 10.24 4.09
C HIS A 310 -1.73 11.40 4.89
N ARG A 311 -2.50 12.30 4.24
CA ARG A 311 -3.09 13.48 4.88
C ARG A 311 -3.89 13.18 6.15
N GLN A 312 -4.63 12.07 6.19
CA GLN A 312 -5.44 11.72 7.37
C GLN A 312 -4.60 11.32 8.61
N TRP A 313 -3.29 11.14 8.44
CA TRP A 313 -2.36 10.72 9.50
C TRP A 313 -1.35 11.81 9.87
N THR A 314 -1.50 13.01 9.32
CA THR A 314 -0.60 14.16 9.50
C THR A 314 -1.42 15.39 9.86
N GLU A 315 -1.02 16.14 10.89
CA GLU A 315 -1.74 17.36 11.33
C GLU A 315 -1.64 18.52 10.31
N ASP A 316 -0.69 18.46 9.37
CA ASP A 316 -0.48 19.46 8.32
C ASP A 316 -1.47 19.28 7.16
N THR A 317 -2.71 19.73 7.34
CA THR A 317 -3.72 19.75 6.28
C THR A 317 -4.04 21.18 5.86
N ALA A 318 -3.30 21.74 4.91
CA ALA A 318 -3.71 22.96 4.21
C ALA A 318 -3.34 22.92 2.71
N ASP A 319 -4.36 23.18 1.89
CA ASP A 319 -4.35 23.67 0.50
C ASP A 319 -3.74 22.82 -0.61
N ILE A 320 -4.43 21.77 -1.09
CA ILE A 320 -3.97 21.06 -2.29
C ILE A 320 -5.15 20.48 -3.11
N SER A 321 -5.71 21.34 -3.96
CA SER A 321 -6.36 21.05 -5.26
C SER A 321 -5.79 21.94 -6.39
N THR A 322 -4.80 22.78 -6.06
CA THR A 322 -4.40 23.93 -6.88
C THR A 322 -3.17 23.63 -7.73
N ALA A 323 -2.25 22.77 -7.27
CA ALA A 323 -0.92 22.63 -7.88
C ALA A 323 -0.96 22.00 -9.29
N PHE A 324 -1.74 20.95 -9.54
CA PHE A 324 -1.90 20.43 -10.91
C PHE A 324 -2.55 21.45 -11.87
N THR A 325 -3.53 22.21 -11.37
CA THR A 325 -4.21 23.26 -12.14
C THR A 325 -3.25 24.40 -12.46
N GLU A 326 -2.43 24.82 -11.49
CA GLU A 326 -1.39 25.83 -11.64
C GLU A 326 -0.29 25.40 -12.61
N LEU A 327 0.17 24.14 -12.53
CA LEU A 327 1.13 23.58 -13.49
C LEU A 327 0.56 23.61 -14.90
N SER A 328 -0.68 23.14 -15.08
CA SER A 328 -1.35 23.13 -16.38
C SER A 328 -1.51 24.53 -16.96
N ALA A 329 -1.91 25.50 -16.15
CA ALA A 329 -2.01 26.90 -16.56
C ALA A 329 -0.64 27.49 -16.94
N THR A 330 0.41 27.16 -16.19
CA THR A 330 1.76 27.65 -16.46
C THR A 330 2.33 27.07 -17.75
N ILE A 331 2.11 25.76 -18.01
CA ILE A 331 2.52 25.12 -19.27
C ILE A 331 1.81 25.78 -20.46
N ASN A 332 0.49 25.96 -20.39
CA ASN A 332 -0.27 26.60 -21.47
C ASN A 332 0.22 28.02 -21.77
N LYS A 333 0.57 28.79 -20.72
CA LYS A 333 1.13 30.14 -20.86
C LYS A 333 2.52 30.10 -21.54
N ALA A 334 3.37 29.15 -21.17
CA ALA A 334 4.70 29.01 -21.76
C ALA A 334 4.61 28.62 -23.25
N GLU A 335 3.73 27.68 -23.60
CA GLU A 335 3.51 27.25 -24.99
C GLU A 335 2.95 28.39 -25.86
N ALA A 336 2.03 29.21 -25.34
CA ALA A 336 1.52 30.38 -26.05
C ALA A 336 2.59 31.46 -26.28
N THR A 337 3.53 31.62 -25.34
CA THR A 337 4.63 32.61 -25.47
C THR A 337 5.68 32.17 -26.48
N ALA A 338 5.93 30.86 -26.61
CA ALA A 338 6.88 30.32 -27.57
C ALA A 338 6.37 30.30 -29.03
N ALA A 339 5.07 30.51 -29.24
CA ALA A 339 4.43 30.55 -30.56
C ALA A 339 4.33 31.96 -31.17
N GLN A 340 4.72 33.00 -30.42
CA GLN A 340 4.78 34.40 -30.85
C GLN A 340 6.19 34.77 -31.31
#